data_AF-A0A430JM12-F1
#
_entry.id   AF-A0A430JM12-F1
#
_cell.length_a   1.000
_cell.length_b   1.000
_cell.length_c   1.000
_cell.angle_alpha   90.00
_cell.angle_beta   90.00
_cell.angle_gamma   90.00
#
_symmetry.space_group_name_H-M   'P 1'
#
loop_
_entity.id
_entity.type
_entity.pdbx_description
1 polymer ?
#
loop_
_entity_poly.entity_id
_entity_poly.type
_entity_poly.pdbx_seq_one_letter_code
_entity_poly.pdbx_strand_id
1 'polypeptide(L)'
;MVGLLRRPQQCCELFPPLRRSIDVIGNYKGVRQGLSLVCHATIVAHTGFMCGRYAQFMSPGDIQLAFNLASLPSRAGQAEQLGGAQPPEDERQPGAPVAPPLRQRVDNRDDTLREWPTPSWNVFPTQNVPIIVEHIAKGDCTARRELYLARWGLVPPWAKSPDKGPQLINARIETAAQKRTFAPSLASRRCIVPANGYFEWRTTARGKSAYYIRDDEALAFAGLYSWWKQPDNRWLLTTTILTRAAAPPLDGIHPRTPVILEPEEYGAWLKPQLQDMEQAVALVKRPNRTLTAVRVSPAVGSPRHNTPENVVPLDERQLHPCAHESSDSPGEQGARSLF
;
A
#
# COMPACT_ATOMS: atom_id res chain seq x y z
N MET A 1 42.83 24.67 -61.97
CA MET A 1 42.42 23.55 -62.84
C MET A 1 41.21 22.86 -62.21
N VAL A 2 40.49 22.05 -63.01
CA VAL A 2 39.47 21.01 -62.66
C VAL A 2 39.55 20.53 -61.20
N GLY A 3 38.48 20.43 -60.39
CA GLY A 3 37.15 19.82 -60.62
C GLY A 3 37.14 18.39 -60.00
N LEU A 4 36.04 17.78 -59.51
CA LEU A 4 34.61 18.10 -59.51
C LEU A 4 33.98 17.90 -58.12
N LEU A 5 32.84 18.54 -57.86
CA LEU A 5 31.86 18.13 -56.85
C LEU A 5 30.85 17.11 -57.45
N ARG A 6 30.36 16.15 -56.66
CA ARG A 6 29.16 15.35 -57.00
C ARG A 6 28.05 15.60 -55.98
N ARG A 7 26.84 15.88 -56.48
CA ARG A 7 25.58 15.94 -55.70
C ARG A 7 24.86 14.58 -55.74
N PRO A 8 24.00 14.26 -54.76
CA PRO A 8 23.06 13.15 -54.86
C PRO A 8 21.96 13.41 -55.91
N GLN A 9 21.31 12.36 -56.40
CA GLN A 9 20.19 12.43 -57.34
C GLN A 9 18.83 12.59 -56.61
N GLN A 10 17.86 13.18 -57.32
CA GLN A 10 16.44 13.24 -56.93
C GLN A 10 15.57 12.65 -58.04
N CYS A 11 14.48 12.00 -57.64
CA CYS A 11 13.16 12.03 -58.30
C CYS A 11 12.15 12.30 -57.14
N CYS A 12 11.10 13.13 -57.21
CA CYS A 12 10.08 13.35 -58.26
C CYS A 12 9.20 12.10 -58.40
N GLU A 13 7.87 12.07 -58.22
CA GLU A 13 6.79 13.10 -58.13
C GLU A 13 5.61 12.56 -57.25
N LEU A 14 4.57 13.29 -56.79
CA LEU A 14 4.15 14.71 -56.82
C LEU A 14 3.16 15.04 -55.65
N PHE A 15 2.50 16.20 -55.71
CA PHE A 15 1.33 16.69 -54.94
C PHE A 15 0.20 17.07 -55.96
N PRO A 16 -1.08 17.47 -55.64
CA PRO A 16 -1.49 18.31 -54.51
C PRO A 16 -2.93 17.97 -53.94
N PRO A 17 -3.85 18.88 -53.47
CA PRO A 17 -4.66 18.62 -52.25
C PRO A 17 -6.18 19.00 -52.37
N LEU A 18 -6.78 19.60 -51.31
CA LEU A 18 -8.14 20.20 -51.18
C LEU A 18 -9.26 19.22 -50.73
N ARG A 19 -10.33 19.59 -49.99
CA ARG A 19 -10.69 20.84 -49.26
C ARG A 19 -11.64 20.52 -48.07
N ARG A 20 -12.04 21.54 -47.29
CA ARG A 20 -13.01 21.43 -46.17
C ARG A 20 -14.46 21.40 -46.64
N SER A 21 -15.32 20.70 -45.90
CA SER A 21 -16.77 20.94 -45.75
C SER A 21 -17.19 20.70 -44.29
N ILE A 22 -18.29 21.31 -43.85
CA ILE A 22 -18.95 21.08 -42.55
C ILE A 22 -20.43 20.85 -42.83
N ASP A 23 -21.04 19.84 -42.19
CA ASP A 23 -22.43 19.78 -41.69
C ASP A 23 -22.65 18.37 -41.08
N VAL A 24 -23.06 18.15 -39.82
CA VAL A 24 -24.31 18.47 -39.08
C VAL A 24 -25.27 17.25 -39.00
N ILE A 25 -25.34 16.68 -37.79
CA ILE A 25 -26.40 15.83 -37.18
C ILE A 25 -26.83 14.53 -37.89
N GLY A 26 -26.72 13.40 -37.17
CA GLY A 26 -27.38 12.13 -37.54
C GLY A 26 -27.20 10.99 -36.53
N ASN A 27 -28.20 10.75 -35.66
CA ASN A 27 -28.31 9.51 -34.88
C ASN A 27 -28.82 8.36 -35.77
N TYR A 28 -28.26 7.15 -35.73
CA TYR A 28 -29.05 5.91 -35.88
C TYR A 28 -28.37 4.68 -35.28
N LYS A 29 -29.12 3.59 -35.07
CA LYS A 29 -28.72 2.37 -34.34
C LYS A 29 -28.50 1.16 -35.26
N GLY A 30 -27.34 0.51 -35.10
CA GLY A 30 -27.25 -0.97 -35.00
C GLY A 30 -27.05 -1.82 -36.26
N VAL A 31 -27.03 -3.14 -36.02
CA VAL A 31 -26.78 -4.28 -36.95
C VAL A 31 -25.28 -4.53 -37.25
N ARG A 32 -24.94 -5.75 -37.72
CA ARG A 32 -23.65 -6.44 -37.58
C ARG A 32 -23.03 -6.89 -38.92
N GLN A 33 -21.78 -7.38 -38.83
CA GLN A 33 -20.99 -8.15 -39.81
C GLN A 33 -20.22 -7.32 -40.86
N GLY A 34 -18.98 -7.63 -41.24
CA GLY A 34 -18.06 -8.60 -40.61
C GLY A 34 -16.84 -9.04 -41.45
N LEU A 35 -15.75 -8.28 -41.41
CA LEU A 35 -14.37 -8.68 -41.81
C LEU A 35 -13.36 -7.78 -41.07
N SER A 36 -12.10 -8.11 -40.79
CA SER A 36 -11.33 -9.35 -40.53
C SER A 36 -9.85 -8.95 -40.68
N LEU A 37 -9.11 -8.82 -39.56
CA LEU A 37 -7.66 -8.51 -39.48
C LEU A 37 -7.24 -7.16 -40.14
N VAL A 38 -6.18 -6.45 -39.76
CA VAL A 38 -5.11 -6.57 -38.74
C VAL A 38 -4.87 -5.15 -38.18
N CYS A 39 -4.27 -4.89 -37.02
CA CYS A 39 -3.60 -5.73 -36.01
C CYS A 39 -4.22 -5.53 -34.61
N HIS A 40 -3.78 -6.32 -33.63
CA HIS A 40 -3.99 -6.05 -32.20
C HIS A 40 -2.64 -6.03 -31.48
N ALA A 41 -2.10 -4.82 -31.24
CA ALA A 41 -1.05 -4.62 -30.25
C ALA A 41 -1.68 -4.60 -28.85
N THR A 42 -2.12 -5.78 -28.38
CA THR A 42 -2.79 -5.90 -27.08
C THR A 42 -1.81 -5.61 -25.96
N ILE A 43 -1.82 -4.37 -25.48
CA ILE A 43 -1.27 -4.02 -24.16
C ILE A 43 -2.10 -4.81 -23.14
N VAL A 44 -1.55 -5.94 -22.69
CA VAL A 44 -2.17 -6.76 -21.64
C VAL A 44 -2.16 -5.92 -20.37
N ALA A 45 -3.32 -5.36 -20.04
CA ALA A 45 -3.51 -4.59 -18.82
C ALA A 45 -3.38 -5.53 -17.61
N HIS A 46 -2.16 -5.68 -17.09
CA HIS A 46 -1.88 -6.33 -15.81
C HIS A 46 -2.38 -5.48 -14.64
N THR A 47 -3.69 -5.27 -14.57
CA THR A 47 -4.37 -4.70 -13.40
C THR A 47 -4.50 -5.75 -12.30
N GLY A 48 -3.34 -6.26 -11.85
CA GLY A 48 -3.25 -6.80 -10.50
C GLY A 48 -3.59 -5.69 -9.51
N PHE A 49 -4.27 -6.04 -8.42
CA PHE A 49 -4.55 -5.11 -7.34
C PHE A 49 -3.23 -4.81 -6.60
N MET A 50 -2.58 -3.71 -6.99
CA MET A 50 -1.27 -3.29 -6.49
C MET A 50 -1.23 -3.13 -4.98
N CYS A 51 -0.09 -3.44 -4.35
CA CYS A 51 0.08 -3.42 -2.89
C CYS A 51 -1.04 -4.20 -2.19
N GLY A 52 -1.58 -5.23 -2.87
CA GLY A 52 -2.80 -5.91 -2.46
C GLY A 52 -2.62 -6.89 -1.30
N ARG A 53 -1.38 -7.10 -0.83
CA ARG A 53 -1.08 -7.97 0.31
C ARG A 53 0.08 -7.43 1.14
N TYR A 54 0.02 -7.67 2.45
CA TYR A 54 1.11 -7.30 3.37
C TYR A 54 1.16 -8.19 4.62
N ALA A 55 2.23 -8.07 5.41
CA ALA A 55 2.36 -8.77 6.68
C ALA A 55 2.07 -7.81 7.84
N GLN A 56 1.29 -8.29 8.81
CA GLN A 56 0.96 -7.62 10.06
C GLN A 56 0.85 -8.67 11.17
N PHE A 57 1.98 -8.92 11.84
CA PHE A 57 2.10 -9.86 12.95
C PHE A 57 2.47 -9.18 14.28
N MET A 58 2.44 -7.85 14.33
CA MET A 58 2.62 -7.05 15.55
C MET A 58 1.36 -7.10 16.43
N SER A 59 1.56 -7.24 17.74
CA SER A 59 0.50 -7.08 18.73
C SER A 59 0.12 -5.60 18.91
N PRO A 60 -0.99 -5.28 19.63
CA PRO A 60 -1.31 -3.89 19.99
C PRO A 60 -0.18 -3.20 20.77
N GLY A 61 0.61 -3.95 21.55
CA GLY A 61 1.74 -3.44 22.33
C GLY A 61 2.95 -3.13 21.45
N ASP A 62 3.25 -3.99 20.48
CA ASP A 62 4.35 -3.76 19.53
C ASP A 62 4.05 -2.55 18.63
N ILE A 63 2.79 -2.35 18.22
CA ILE A 63 2.36 -1.14 17.50
C ILE A 63 2.44 0.11 18.39
N GLN A 64 2.10 0.00 19.69
CA GLN A 64 2.28 1.09 20.66
C GLN A 64 3.74 1.51 20.80
N LEU A 65 4.66 0.54 20.82
CA LEU A 65 6.09 0.77 20.92
C LEU A 65 6.68 1.34 19.62
N ALA A 66 6.50 0.65 18.50
CA ALA A 66 7.16 0.94 17.22
C ALA A 66 6.76 2.30 16.60
N PHE A 67 5.59 2.84 16.96
CA PHE A 67 5.10 4.13 16.47
C PHE A 67 5.17 5.23 17.54
N ASN A 68 5.86 4.97 18.65
CA ASN A 68 6.03 5.86 19.81
C ASN A 68 4.71 6.48 20.30
N LEU A 69 3.74 5.61 20.61
CA LEU A 69 2.36 5.99 20.90
C LEU A 69 2.10 6.09 22.42
N ALA A 70 3.12 6.45 23.19
CA ALA A 70 3.19 6.15 24.63
C ALA A 70 2.23 6.96 25.53
N SER A 71 1.45 6.24 26.33
CA SER A 71 1.50 6.41 27.79
C SER A 71 1.12 5.09 28.49
N LEU A 72 2.12 4.32 28.91
CA LEU A 72 1.94 3.30 29.96
C LEU A 72 1.64 4.02 31.30
N PRO A 73 0.93 3.41 32.26
CA PRO A 73 0.68 1.97 32.39
C PRO A 73 -0.79 1.54 32.25
N SER A 74 -1.00 0.24 32.01
CA SER A 74 -2.27 -0.44 32.32
C SER A 74 -2.04 -1.86 32.84
N ARG A 75 -1.85 -1.99 34.15
CA ARG A 75 -2.13 -3.24 34.90
C ARG A 75 -2.20 -2.95 36.40
N ALA A 76 -3.37 -3.23 36.98
CA ALA A 76 -3.73 -3.09 38.40
C ALA A 76 -3.58 -1.69 39.03
N GLY A 77 -4.57 -1.31 39.84
CA GLY A 77 -4.34 -0.38 40.93
C GLY A 77 -3.79 -1.17 42.12
N GLN A 78 -2.47 -1.24 42.25
CA GLN A 78 -1.79 -1.66 43.47
C GLN A 78 -0.64 -0.67 43.78
N ALA A 79 -0.40 -0.46 45.07
CA ALA A 79 0.55 0.50 45.67
C ALA A 79 1.83 0.75 44.84
N GLU A 80 2.35 1.98 44.72
CA GLU A 80 2.71 2.86 45.84
C GLU A 80 2.62 4.37 45.50
N GLN A 81 2.00 5.15 46.39
CA GLN A 81 2.36 6.55 46.59
C GLN A 81 3.38 6.63 47.72
N LEU A 82 4.62 7.02 47.46
CA LEU A 82 5.55 7.45 48.52
C LEU A 82 6.71 8.32 47.98
N GLY A 83 6.75 9.58 48.43
CA GLY A 83 7.97 10.39 48.57
C GLY A 83 8.81 10.74 47.32
N GLY A 84 8.54 11.90 46.69
CA GLY A 84 9.47 12.56 45.77
C GLY A 84 9.10 14.02 45.53
N ALA A 85 9.96 14.96 45.93
CA ALA A 85 9.71 16.40 45.76
C ALA A 85 10.08 16.89 44.36
N GLN A 86 9.26 17.77 43.76
CA GLN A 86 9.57 18.41 42.49
C GLN A 86 10.32 19.74 42.67
N PRO A 87 11.27 20.09 41.77
CA PRO A 87 11.86 21.44 41.71
C PRO A 87 10.84 22.50 41.27
N PRO A 88 11.11 23.82 41.49
CA PRO A 88 10.22 24.90 41.09
C PRO A 88 10.05 25.02 39.56
N GLU A 89 8.95 25.65 39.15
CA GLU A 89 8.37 25.46 37.81
C GLU A 89 8.97 26.31 36.67
N ASP A 90 9.87 27.25 37.00
CA ASP A 90 10.16 28.45 36.21
C ASP A 90 11.18 28.27 35.05
N GLU A 91 11.83 27.10 34.94
CA GLU A 91 12.83 26.82 33.89
C GLU A 91 12.31 25.97 32.71
N ARG A 92 11.01 25.65 32.67
CA ARG A 92 10.44 24.81 31.59
C ARG A 92 10.30 25.57 30.27
N GLN A 93 11.35 25.48 29.45
CA GLN A 93 11.29 25.78 28.02
C GLN A 93 10.06 25.09 27.36
N PRO A 94 9.36 25.75 26.41
CA PRO A 94 8.24 25.14 25.71
C PRO A 94 8.73 24.01 24.79
N GLY A 95 8.68 22.78 25.29
CA GLY A 95 9.03 21.59 24.53
C GLY A 95 8.20 21.44 23.27
N ALA A 96 8.76 20.77 22.25
CA ALA A 96 8.04 20.46 21.02
C ALA A 96 6.69 19.76 21.33
N PRO A 97 5.61 20.05 20.58
CA PRO A 97 4.26 19.60 20.92
C PRO A 97 4.20 18.07 20.98
N VAL A 98 4.11 17.56 22.21
CA VAL A 98 4.10 16.11 22.51
C VAL A 98 2.89 15.48 21.84
N ALA A 99 3.12 14.42 21.06
CA ALA A 99 2.04 13.68 20.42
C ALA A 99 1.09 13.08 21.48
N PRO A 100 -0.24 13.13 21.27
CA PRO A 100 -1.16 12.62 22.27
C PRO A 100 -1.02 11.09 22.42
N PRO A 101 -1.14 10.55 23.65
CA PRO A 101 -0.93 9.13 23.93
C PRO A 101 -1.99 8.26 23.24
N LEU A 102 -1.63 7.03 22.89
CA LEU A 102 -2.59 6.08 22.33
C LEU A 102 -3.64 5.68 23.35
N ARG A 103 -4.85 5.44 22.84
CA ARG A 103 -5.79 4.54 23.49
C ARG A 103 -6.18 3.45 22.49
N GLN A 104 -6.06 2.19 22.88
CA GLN A 104 -6.69 1.09 22.15
C GLN A 104 -8.19 1.19 22.40
N ARG A 105 -8.98 1.40 21.34
CA ARG A 105 -10.42 1.52 21.48
C ARG A 105 -11.10 0.20 21.08
N VAL A 106 -11.53 -0.56 22.09
CA VAL A 106 -12.30 -1.80 21.92
C VAL A 106 -13.78 -1.50 21.58
N ASP A 107 -14.29 -0.35 22.03
CA ASP A 107 -15.56 0.24 21.60
C ASP A 107 -15.42 0.88 20.20
N ASN A 108 -15.44 0.06 19.15
CA ASN A 108 -15.80 0.55 17.84
C ASN A 108 -17.31 0.87 17.82
N ARG A 109 -17.73 1.91 17.08
CA ARG A 109 -19.16 2.13 16.73
C ARG A 109 -19.76 1.05 15.79
N ASP A 110 -19.02 -0.04 15.61
CA ASP A 110 -19.48 -1.33 15.13
C ASP A 110 -19.21 -2.33 16.27
N ASP A 111 -20.26 -2.78 16.95
CA ASP A 111 -20.23 -3.72 18.09
C ASP A 111 -19.54 -5.06 17.79
N THR A 112 -19.24 -5.31 16.52
CA THR A 112 -18.68 -6.56 15.98
C THR A 112 -17.15 -6.65 16.02
N LEU A 113 -16.44 -5.56 16.36
CA LEU A 113 -14.97 -5.46 16.28
C LEU A 113 -14.29 -5.46 17.66
N ARG A 114 -14.74 -6.36 18.55
CA ARG A 114 -14.31 -6.44 19.96
C ARG A 114 -12.98 -7.16 20.18
N GLU A 115 -12.54 -7.97 19.24
CA GLU A 115 -11.33 -8.80 19.35
C GLU A 115 -10.26 -8.34 18.36
N TRP A 116 -9.00 -8.38 18.81
CA TRP A 116 -7.85 -8.06 17.96
C TRP A 116 -7.55 -9.23 17.02
N PRO A 117 -7.27 -9.02 15.72
CA PRO A 117 -6.90 -10.10 14.82
C PRO A 117 -5.63 -10.80 15.29
N THR A 118 -5.57 -12.12 15.11
CA THR A 118 -4.34 -12.88 15.31
C THR A 118 -3.24 -12.44 14.32
N PRO A 119 -1.95 -12.65 14.66
CA PRO A 119 -0.84 -12.36 13.76
C PRO A 119 -1.04 -12.92 12.35
N SER A 120 -0.78 -12.08 11.34
CA SER A 120 -1.01 -12.41 9.94
C SER A 120 0.22 -12.11 9.08
N TRP A 121 0.72 -13.14 8.41
CA TRP A 121 1.77 -13.05 7.41
C TRP A 121 1.19 -12.96 5.99
N ASN A 122 -0.12 -12.76 5.86
CA ASN A 122 -0.80 -12.66 4.56
C ASN A 122 -2.12 -11.86 4.66
N VAL A 123 -2.04 -10.59 5.06
CA VAL A 123 -3.18 -9.66 5.08
C VAL A 123 -3.64 -9.37 3.66
N PHE A 124 -4.96 -9.31 3.43
CA PHE A 124 -5.57 -9.11 2.12
C PHE A 124 -6.86 -8.24 2.18
N PRO A 125 -7.39 -7.78 1.03
CA PRO A 125 -8.54 -6.89 0.97
C PRO A 125 -9.76 -7.42 1.72
N THR A 126 -10.58 -6.50 2.24
CA THR A 126 -11.80 -6.76 3.02
C THR A 126 -11.60 -7.34 4.42
N GLN A 127 -10.38 -7.74 4.80
CA GLN A 127 -10.05 -8.00 6.21
C GLN A 127 -10.05 -6.71 7.04
N ASN A 128 -10.24 -6.85 8.36
CA ASN A 128 -10.06 -5.75 9.31
C ASN A 128 -8.59 -5.64 9.68
N VAL A 129 -8.06 -4.41 9.63
CA VAL A 129 -6.64 -4.12 9.82
C VAL A 129 -6.45 -3.01 10.86
N PRO A 130 -5.31 -2.99 11.59
CA PRO A 130 -4.99 -1.90 12.50
C PRO A 130 -4.81 -0.59 11.74
N ILE A 131 -5.41 0.49 12.24
CA ILE A 131 -5.10 1.86 11.84
C ILE A 131 -4.88 2.74 13.07
N ILE A 132 -3.86 3.59 13.00
CA ILE A 132 -3.61 4.65 13.97
C ILE A 132 -4.26 5.93 13.42
N VAL A 133 -5.10 6.58 14.21
CA VAL A 133 -5.74 7.86 13.86
C VAL A 133 -5.43 8.91 14.91
N GLU A 134 -5.45 10.19 14.54
CA GLU A 134 -5.73 11.26 15.50
C GLU A 134 -7.08 11.91 15.19
N HIS A 135 -7.80 12.27 16.25
CA HIS A 135 -9.05 13.02 16.13
C HIS A 135 -9.29 13.86 17.37
N ILE A 136 -10.12 14.90 17.24
CA ILE A 136 -10.67 15.64 18.38
C ILE A 136 -12.07 15.09 18.64
N ALA A 137 -12.40 14.75 19.89
CA ALA A 137 -13.74 14.30 20.24
C ALA A 137 -14.73 15.49 20.21
N LYS A 138 -16.02 15.23 19.92
CA LYS A 138 -17.02 16.32 19.87
C LYS A 138 -17.19 16.95 21.25
N GLY A 139 -16.85 18.22 21.39
CA GLY A 139 -16.87 18.95 22.66
C GLY A 139 -15.54 18.89 23.44
N ASP A 140 -14.50 18.29 22.87
CA ASP A 140 -13.12 18.32 23.36
C ASP A 140 -12.31 19.37 22.57
N CYS A 141 -11.22 19.86 23.15
CA CYS A 141 -10.22 20.70 22.47
C CYS A 141 -8.90 19.95 22.23
N THR A 142 -8.71 18.80 22.87
CA THR A 142 -7.50 17.98 22.77
C THR A 142 -7.63 16.96 21.62
N ALA A 143 -6.54 16.80 20.86
CA ALA A 143 -6.42 15.68 19.93
C ALA A 143 -6.10 14.41 20.73
N ARG A 144 -6.66 13.27 20.31
CA ARG A 144 -6.41 11.95 20.88
C ARG A 144 -5.91 11.04 19.77
N ARG A 145 -4.75 10.39 19.99
CA ARG A 145 -4.28 9.32 19.12
C ARG A 145 -4.94 8.02 19.57
N GLU A 146 -5.49 7.26 18.65
CA GLU A 146 -6.21 6.02 18.97
C GLU A 146 -5.93 4.92 17.96
N LEU A 147 -5.94 3.67 18.44
CA LEU A 147 -5.76 2.47 17.63
C LEU A 147 -7.12 1.82 17.38
N TYR A 148 -7.51 1.77 16.11
CA TYR A 148 -8.78 1.25 15.62
C TYR A 148 -8.55 0.02 14.74
N LEU A 149 -9.57 -0.83 14.63
CA LEU A 149 -9.69 -1.82 13.55
C LEU A 149 -10.61 -1.27 12.45
N ALA A 150 -10.17 -1.36 11.20
CA ALA A 150 -10.89 -0.86 10.02
C ALA A 150 -10.87 -1.87 8.86
N ARG A 151 -11.97 -2.04 8.14
CA ARG A 151 -12.02 -2.88 6.93
C ARG A 151 -11.14 -2.27 5.83
N TRP A 152 -10.15 -3.01 5.35
CA TRP A 152 -9.33 -2.56 4.22
C TRP A 152 -10.12 -2.65 2.89
N GLY A 153 -10.17 -1.54 2.17
CA GLY A 153 -11.11 -1.29 1.10
C GLY A 153 -12.14 -0.24 1.53
N LEU A 154 -11.81 1.03 1.30
CA LEU A 154 -12.59 2.19 1.77
C LEU A 154 -14.00 2.20 1.17
N VAL A 155 -14.98 2.53 2.01
CA VAL A 155 -16.38 2.68 1.59
C VAL A 155 -16.77 4.16 1.70
N PRO A 156 -17.03 4.84 0.56
CA PRO A 156 -17.44 6.24 0.57
C PRO A 156 -18.79 6.42 1.27
N PRO A 157 -19.06 7.55 1.96
CA PRO A 157 -20.32 7.76 2.69
C PRO A 157 -21.61 7.67 1.85
N TRP A 158 -21.50 7.78 0.52
CA TRP A 158 -22.60 7.69 -0.44
C TRP A 158 -22.78 6.30 -1.08
N ALA A 159 -21.94 5.32 -0.74
CA ALA A 159 -22.06 3.96 -1.26
C ALA A 159 -23.31 3.24 -0.71
N LYS A 160 -23.94 2.38 -1.52
CA LYS A 160 -25.14 1.63 -1.14
C LYS A 160 -24.86 0.31 -0.39
N SER A 161 -23.62 -0.17 -0.41
CA SER A 161 -23.15 -1.40 0.24
C SER A 161 -21.62 -1.43 0.19
N PRO A 162 -20.93 -2.08 1.15
CA PRO A 162 -19.47 -2.14 1.19
C PRO A 162 -18.86 -3.07 0.14
N ASP A 163 -19.66 -3.95 -0.49
CA ASP A 163 -19.22 -4.99 -1.42
C ASP A 163 -19.75 -4.77 -2.85
N LYS A 164 -20.67 -3.81 -3.05
CA LYS A 164 -21.21 -3.45 -4.37
C LYS A 164 -20.43 -2.28 -4.99
N GLY A 165 -19.24 -2.57 -5.50
CA GLY A 165 -18.40 -1.61 -6.22
C GLY A 165 -16.97 -2.10 -6.44
N PRO A 166 -16.07 -1.27 -7.01
CA PRO A 166 -14.65 -1.56 -7.03
C PRO A 166 -14.09 -1.60 -5.60
N GLN A 167 -13.19 -2.53 -5.30
CA GLN A 167 -12.50 -2.56 -4.01
C GLN A 167 -11.49 -1.41 -3.92
N LEU A 168 -11.83 -0.36 -3.18
CA LEU A 168 -11.02 0.85 -2.99
C LEU A 168 -9.90 0.63 -1.96
N ILE A 169 -9.09 -0.41 -2.15
CA ILE A 169 -7.99 -0.77 -1.25
C ILE A 169 -6.82 0.22 -1.29
N ASN A 170 -6.66 0.93 -2.40
CA ASN A 170 -5.64 1.96 -2.58
C ASN A 170 -6.21 3.25 -3.18
N ALA A 171 -5.57 4.36 -2.84
CA ALA A 171 -5.67 5.65 -3.52
C ALA A 171 -4.30 6.02 -4.13
N ARG A 172 -4.30 6.79 -5.23
CA ARG A 172 -3.08 7.37 -5.80
C ARG A 172 -2.90 8.78 -5.23
N ILE A 173 -1.83 9.03 -4.47
CA ILE A 173 -1.61 10.33 -3.78
C ILE A 173 -1.67 11.51 -4.76
N GLU A 174 -1.14 11.31 -5.97
CA GLU A 174 -1.07 12.31 -7.05
C GLU A 174 -2.46 12.73 -7.59
N THR A 175 -3.52 11.99 -7.24
CA THR A 175 -4.90 12.28 -7.69
C THR A 175 -5.93 12.26 -6.55
N ALA A 176 -5.52 12.04 -5.30
CA ALA A 176 -6.45 11.79 -4.19
C ALA A 176 -7.34 12.99 -3.89
N ALA A 177 -6.80 14.22 -3.96
CA ALA A 177 -7.52 15.47 -3.72
C ALA A 177 -8.61 15.76 -4.78
N GLN A 178 -8.46 15.24 -6.01
CA GLN A 178 -9.37 15.48 -7.13
C GLN A 178 -10.45 14.39 -7.27
N LYS A 179 -10.38 13.29 -6.50
CA LYS A 179 -11.41 12.23 -6.52
C LYS A 179 -12.39 12.42 -5.38
N ARG A 180 -13.67 12.63 -5.69
CA ARG A 180 -14.82 12.66 -4.73
C ARG A 180 -14.83 11.48 -3.75
N THR A 181 -14.27 10.34 -4.15
CA THR A 181 -14.09 9.13 -3.35
C THR A 181 -13.14 9.31 -2.15
N PHE A 182 -12.09 10.12 -2.29
CA PHE A 182 -10.95 10.18 -1.36
C PHE A 182 -10.74 11.57 -0.78
N ALA A 183 -11.03 12.64 -1.52
CA ALA A 183 -10.80 14.03 -1.11
C ALA A 183 -11.39 14.37 0.29
N PRO A 184 -12.63 13.98 0.66
CA PRO A 184 -13.16 14.27 2.00
C PRO A 184 -12.38 13.59 3.13
N SER A 185 -11.80 12.40 2.86
CA SER A 185 -10.94 11.70 3.81
C SER A 185 -9.52 12.26 3.82
N LEU A 186 -8.97 12.69 2.68
CA LEU A 186 -7.66 13.35 2.61
C LEU A 186 -7.65 14.66 3.42
N ALA A 187 -8.76 15.40 3.40
CA ALA A 187 -8.92 16.62 4.19
C ALA A 187 -8.97 16.36 5.72
N SER A 188 -9.64 15.30 6.19
CA SER A 188 -10.03 15.22 7.62
C SER A 188 -9.95 13.85 8.28
N ARG A 189 -9.51 12.80 7.57
CA ARG A 189 -9.54 11.39 8.00
C ARG A 189 -8.32 10.64 7.48
N ARG A 190 -7.14 11.14 7.85
CA ARG A 190 -5.84 10.52 7.57
C ARG A 190 -5.49 9.55 8.70
N CYS A 191 -4.85 8.45 8.35
CA CYS A 191 -4.40 7.43 9.30
C CYS A 191 -3.02 6.90 8.92
N ILE A 192 -2.40 6.16 9.82
CA ILE A 192 -1.30 5.26 9.50
C ILE A 192 -1.85 3.83 9.53
N VAL A 193 -1.46 3.00 8.56
CA VAL A 193 -1.72 1.56 8.54
C VAL A 193 -0.39 0.85 8.82
N PRO A 194 -0.14 0.35 10.05
CA PRO A 194 1.09 -0.35 10.38
C PRO A 194 1.25 -1.67 9.59
N ALA A 195 2.49 -2.00 9.22
CA ALA A 195 2.86 -3.26 8.59
C ALA A 195 4.30 -3.68 8.95
N ASN A 196 4.61 -4.98 8.82
CA ASN A 196 5.99 -5.50 8.92
C ASN A 196 6.73 -5.50 7.57
N GLY A 197 6.01 -5.22 6.48
CA GLY A 197 6.47 -5.35 5.10
C GLY A 197 5.28 -5.67 4.18
N TYR A 198 5.41 -5.46 2.88
CA TYR A 198 4.36 -5.75 1.89
C TYR A 198 4.81 -6.74 0.82
N PHE A 199 3.86 -7.43 0.20
CA PHE A 199 4.15 -8.36 -0.89
C PHE A 199 3.86 -7.71 -2.24
N GLU A 200 4.73 -7.95 -3.22
CA GLU A 200 4.46 -7.54 -4.60
C GLU A 200 5.05 -8.54 -5.61
N TRP A 201 4.48 -8.59 -6.82
CA TRP A 201 4.81 -9.63 -7.80
C TRP A 201 5.38 -9.08 -9.11
N ARG A 202 6.68 -9.29 -9.29
CA ARG A 202 7.36 -9.06 -10.57
C ARG A 202 6.86 -10.07 -11.60
N THR A 203 6.21 -9.59 -12.66
CA THR A 203 5.77 -10.42 -13.79
C THR A 203 6.72 -10.22 -14.96
N THR A 204 7.16 -11.33 -15.57
CA THR A 204 8.12 -11.36 -16.68
C THR A 204 7.69 -12.37 -17.74
N ALA A 205 8.34 -12.38 -18.91
CA ALA A 205 8.13 -13.42 -19.92
C ALA A 205 8.46 -14.85 -19.43
N ARG A 206 9.22 -15.00 -18.33
CA ARG A 206 9.53 -16.28 -17.68
C ARG A 206 8.55 -16.63 -16.54
N GLY A 207 7.48 -15.87 -16.36
CA GLY A 207 6.49 -16.04 -15.30
C GLY A 207 6.56 -14.98 -14.19
N LYS A 208 5.87 -15.27 -13.08
CA LYS A 208 5.57 -14.33 -11.99
C LYS A 208 6.28 -14.75 -10.70
N SER A 209 7.14 -13.89 -10.16
CA SER A 209 7.85 -14.10 -8.89
C SER A 209 7.27 -13.23 -7.78
N ALA A 210 7.07 -13.80 -6.59
CA ALA A 210 6.68 -13.07 -5.40
C ALA A 210 7.91 -12.46 -4.71
N TYR A 211 7.77 -11.22 -4.23
CA TYR A 211 8.74 -10.54 -3.41
C TYR A 211 8.07 -10.08 -2.10
N TYR A 212 8.80 -10.19 -0.99
CA TYR A 212 8.49 -9.48 0.25
C TYR A 212 9.40 -8.26 0.34
N ILE A 213 8.79 -7.08 0.48
CA ILE A 213 9.45 -5.78 0.50
C ILE A 213 9.29 -5.24 1.92
N ARG A 214 10.41 -5.13 2.63
CA ARG A 214 10.47 -4.84 4.06
C ARG A 214 11.57 -3.85 4.39
N ASP A 215 11.56 -3.41 5.63
CA ASP A 215 12.70 -2.85 6.33
C ASP A 215 13.00 -3.74 7.56
N ASP A 216 14.01 -3.41 8.36
CA ASP A 216 14.20 -4.01 9.69
C ASP A 216 13.27 -3.37 10.75
N GLU A 217 12.80 -2.15 10.50
CA GLU A 217 11.72 -1.49 11.27
C GLU A 217 10.31 -1.75 10.69
N ALA A 218 9.27 -1.40 11.47
CA ALA A 218 7.88 -1.42 11.01
C ALA A 218 7.60 -0.32 9.97
N LEU A 219 6.84 -0.65 8.93
CA LEU A 219 6.44 0.29 7.88
C LEU A 219 5.16 1.04 8.26
N ALA A 220 5.19 2.36 8.05
CA ALA A 220 4.09 3.28 8.30
C ALA A 220 3.37 3.68 7.00
N PHE A 221 2.41 2.88 6.52
CA PHE A 221 1.69 3.25 5.31
C PHE A 221 0.73 4.42 5.59
N ALA A 222 0.88 5.54 4.87
CA ALA A 222 -0.10 6.62 4.89
C ALA A 222 -1.44 6.09 4.34
N GLY A 223 -2.50 6.22 5.13
CA GLY A 223 -3.84 5.77 4.78
C GLY A 223 -4.89 6.87 4.89
N LEU A 224 -6.05 6.63 4.28
CA LEU A 224 -7.25 7.44 4.46
C LEU A 224 -8.38 6.55 4.97
N TYR A 225 -9.14 7.01 5.96
CA TYR A 225 -10.27 6.26 6.52
C TYR A 225 -11.63 6.89 6.21
N SER A 226 -12.69 6.10 6.33
CA SER A 226 -14.07 6.52 6.15
C SER A 226 -15.01 5.74 7.07
N TRP A 227 -15.80 6.48 7.83
CA TRP A 227 -16.98 5.96 8.52
C TRP A 227 -18.16 5.89 7.53
N TRP A 228 -18.67 4.69 7.27
CA TRP A 228 -19.88 4.45 6.49
C TRP A 228 -21.03 4.05 7.42
N LYS A 229 -22.18 4.70 7.31
CA LYS A 229 -23.37 4.35 8.10
C LYS A 229 -24.12 3.21 7.42
N GLN A 230 -24.27 2.11 8.14
CA GLN A 230 -25.00 0.92 7.68
C GLN A 230 -26.52 1.17 7.72
N PRO A 231 -27.33 0.45 6.92
CA PRO A 231 -28.79 0.61 6.93
C PRO A 231 -29.48 0.34 8.27
N ASP A 232 -28.86 -0.50 9.12
CA ASP A 232 -29.29 -0.80 10.50
C ASP A 232 -28.86 0.25 11.54
N ASN A 233 -28.23 1.34 11.11
CA ASN A 233 -27.63 2.42 11.90
C ASN A 233 -26.27 2.15 12.56
N ARG A 234 -25.68 0.95 12.43
CA ARG A 234 -24.27 0.72 12.84
C ARG A 234 -23.30 1.53 11.96
N TRP A 235 -22.06 1.68 12.42
CA TRP A 235 -21.02 2.45 11.70
C TRP A 235 -19.83 1.58 11.34
N LEU A 236 -19.70 1.21 10.06
CA LEU A 236 -18.54 0.50 9.56
C LEU A 236 -17.36 1.48 9.38
N LEU A 237 -16.22 1.18 10.03
CA LEU A 237 -14.95 1.87 9.78
C LEU A 237 -14.18 1.18 8.66
N THR A 238 -13.72 1.96 7.68
CA THR A 238 -13.03 1.45 6.48
C THR A 238 -11.78 2.26 6.17
N THR A 239 -10.77 1.65 5.54
CA THR A 239 -9.47 2.28 5.23
C THR A 239 -8.97 1.97 3.82
N THR A 240 -8.14 2.84 3.27
CA THR A 240 -7.43 2.68 1.98
C THR A 240 -5.98 3.16 2.13
N ILE A 241 -5.04 2.47 1.48
CA ILE A 241 -3.62 2.81 1.53
C ILE A 241 -3.31 3.80 0.40
N LEU A 242 -2.55 4.86 0.69
CA LEU A 242 -2.04 5.75 -0.34
C LEU A 242 -0.86 5.10 -1.04
N THR A 243 -0.78 5.29 -2.36
CA THR A 243 0.31 4.80 -3.19
C THR A 243 0.92 5.96 -3.97
N ARG A 244 2.22 5.86 -4.25
CA ARG A 244 2.99 6.74 -5.14
C ARG A 244 3.61 5.93 -6.28
N ALA A 245 4.23 6.60 -7.25
CA ALA A 245 5.15 5.94 -8.19
C ALA A 245 6.29 5.26 -7.42
N ALA A 246 6.69 4.05 -7.83
CA ALA A 246 7.89 3.41 -7.29
C ALA A 246 9.15 4.11 -7.81
N ALA A 247 10.21 4.09 -7.00
CA ALA A 247 11.56 4.48 -7.40
C ALA A 247 12.43 3.22 -7.59
N PRO A 248 13.55 3.30 -8.34
CA PRO A 248 14.53 2.23 -8.41
C PRO A 248 15.04 1.80 -7.02
N PRO A 249 15.25 0.50 -6.76
CA PRO A 249 15.07 -0.63 -7.68
C PRO A 249 13.65 -1.25 -7.67
N LEU A 250 12.71 -0.70 -6.89
CA LEU A 250 11.39 -1.30 -6.66
C LEU A 250 10.45 -1.15 -7.88
N ASP A 251 10.66 -0.15 -8.72
CA ASP A 251 9.95 0.02 -9.99
C ASP A 251 10.14 -1.16 -10.95
N GLY A 252 11.31 -1.80 -10.92
CA GLY A 252 11.63 -3.04 -11.62
C GLY A 252 10.91 -4.29 -11.08
N ILE A 253 10.27 -4.20 -9.90
CA ILE A 253 9.30 -5.19 -9.39
C ILE A 253 7.89 -4.76 -9.82
N HIS A 254 7.49 -3.53 -9.50
CA HIS A 254 6.27 -2.92 -10.01
C HIS A 254 6.32 -1.38 -9.96
N PRO A 255 5.79 -0.63 -10.97
CA PRO A 255 5.80 0.85 -11.03
C PRO A 255 5.00 1.61 -9.94
N ARG A 256 4.60 0.98 -8.83
CA ARG A 256 3.90 1.64 -7.69
C ARG A 256 4.42 1.08 -6.36
N THR A 257 4.31 1.87 -5.30
CA THR A 257 4.66 1.48 -3.92
C THR A 257 3.70 2.19 -2.95
N PRO A 258 3.47 1.68 -1.72
CA PRO A 258 2.77 2.45 -0.70
C PRO A 258 3.46 3.79 -0.45
N VAL A 259 2.71 4.82 -0.05
CA VAL A 259 3.29 5.99 0.59
C VAL A 259 3.68 5.56 1.99
N ILE A 260 4.98 5.40 2.23
CA ILE A 260 5.53 5.18 3.57
C ILE A 260 5.85 6.56 4.15
N LEU A 261 5.54 6.71 5.44
CA LEU A 261 5.85 7.86 6.27
C LEU A 261 7.11 7.58 7.09
N GLU A 262 7.91 8.62 7.31
CA GLU A 262 8.99 8.58 8.31
C GLU A 262 8.48 9.03 9.70
N PRO A 263 9.14 8.66 10.82
CA PRO A 263 8.63 8.93 12.18
C PRO A 263 8.31 10.40 12.47
N GLU A 264 9.07 11.34 11.88
CA GLU A 264 8.87 12.78 12.02
C GLU A 264 7.59 13.27 11.31
N GLU A 265 7.16 12.55 10.27
CA GLU A 265 6.00 12.89 9.44
C GLU A 265 4.68 12.46 10.11
N TYR A 266 4.72 11.49 11.05
CA TYR A 266 3.52 10.90 11.69
C TYR A 266 2.61 11.96 12.33
N GLY A 267 3.17 12.88 13.11
CA GLY A 267 2.41 13.91 13.81
C GLY A 267 1.75 14.90 12.85
N ALA A 268 2.49 15.38 11.85
CA ALA A 268 1.94 16.29 10.84
C ALA A 268 0.87 15.63 9.97
N TRP A 269 1.08 14.36 9.60
CA TRP A 269 0.14 13.57 8.80
C TRP A 269 -1.18 13.32 9.53
N LEU A 270 -1.12 12.91 10.80
CA LEU A 270 -2.31 12.59 11.59
C LEU A 270 -3.10 13.83 12.04
N LYS A 271 -2.43 14.99 12.23
CA LYS A 271 -2.98 16.23 12.79
C LYS A 271 -4.39 16.59 12.28
N PRO A 272 -5.46 16.47 13.09
CA PRO A 272 -6.85 16.61 12.61
C PRO A 272 -7.25 18.06 12.26
N GLN A 273 -6.48 19.07 12.70
CA GLN A 273 -6.68 20.47 12.35
C GLN A 273 -6.13 20.82 10.95
N LEU A 274 -5.27 19.98 10.37
CA LEU A 274 -4.78 20.19 9.00
C LEU A 274 -5.87 19.74 8.02
N GLN A 275 -6.65 20.68 7.50
CA GLN A 275 -7.76 20.43 6.57
C GLN A 275 -7.44 20.72 5.10
N ASP A 276 -6.35 21.44 4.85
CA ASP A 276 -5.82 21.71 3.52
C ASP A 276 -5.27 20.42 2.88
N MET A 277 -5.86 20.02 1.76
CA MET A 277 -5.48 18.82 1.02
C MET A 277 -4.17 18.96 0.23
N GLU A 278 -3.81 20.16 -0.21
CA GLU A 278 -2.54 20.38 -0.91
C GLU A 278 -1.38 20.34 0.09
N GLN A 279 -1.55 20.94 1.27
CA GLN A 279 -0.61 20.79 2.38
C GLN A 279 -0.50 19.33 2.84
N ALA A 280 -1.62 18.60 2.97
CA ALA A 280 -1.59 17.18 3.30
C ALA A 280 -0.85 16.33 2.25
N VAL A 281 -1.01 16.62 0.96
CA VAL A 281 -0.21 16.01 -0.11
C VAL A 281 1.26 16.45 -0.03
N ALA A 282 1.54 17.68 0.38
CA ALA A 282 2.89 18.21 0.50
C ALA A 282 3.73 17.50 1.58
N LEU A 283 3.12 17.13 2.71
CA LEU A 283 3.78 16.37 3.77
C LEU A 283 4.43 15.08 3.26
N VAL A 284 3.78 14.39 2.31
CA VAL A 284 4.21 13.08 1.81
C VAL A 284 4.94 13.17 0.46
N LYS A 285 5.43 14.36 0.05
CA LYS A 285 6.19 14.53 -1.21
C LYS A 285 7.56 13.84 -1.18
N ARG A 286 8.16 13.63 -0.02
CA ARG A 286 9.41 12.88 0.17
C ARG A 286 9.27 11.45 -0.42
N PRO A 287 10.20 10.95 -1.24
CA PRO A 287 10.23 9.53 -1.61
C PRO A 287 10.38 8.64 -0.37
N ASN A 288 9.86 7.40 -0.41
CA ASN A 288 10.11 6.42 0.65
C ASN A 288 11.62 6.20 0.82
N ARG A 289 12.09 5.92 2.04
CA ARG A 289 13.41 5.33 2.27
C ARG A 289 13.63 4.03 1.47
N THR A 290 14.91 3.68 1.26
CA THR A 290 15.32 2.45 0.59
C THR A 290 14.81 1.23 1.36
N LEU A 291 14.15 0.29 0.68
CA LEU A 291 13.63 -0.94 1.28
C LEU A 291 14.36 -2.17 0.73
N THR A 292 14.45 -3.21 1.55
CA THR A 292 14.96 -4.52 1.14
C THR A 292 13.86 -5.34 0.48
N ALA A 293 14.11 -5.86 -0.73
CA ALA A 293 13.18 -6.70 -1.47
C ALA A 293 13.75 -8.11 -1.69
N VAL A 294 13.20 -9.11 -0.99
CA VAL A 294 13.61 -10.51 -1.08
C VAL A 294 12.60 -11.34 -1.87
N ARG A 295 13.06 -12.32 -2.68
CA ARG A 295 12.16 -13.30 -3.31
C ARG A 295 11.62 -14.25 -2.24
N VAL A 296 10.32 -14.52 -2.27
CA VAL A 296 9.62 -15.41 -1.32
C VAL A 296 8.77 -16.46 -2.05
N SER A 297 8.24 -17.44 -1.31
CA SER A 297 7.41 -18.50 -1.88
C SER A 297 6.17 -17.95 -2.61
N PRO A 298 5.84 -18.44 -3.84
CA PRO A 298 4.63 -18.03 -4.54
C PRO A 298 3.34 -18.44 -3.81
N ALA A 299 3.42 -19.33 -2.81
CA ALA A 299 2.28 -19.76 -1.99
C ALA A 299 1.54 -18.59 -1.31
N VAL A 300 2.24 -17.49 -1.00
CA VAL A 300 1.66 -16.25 -0.46
C VAL A 300 0.59 -15.62 -1.37
N GLY A 301 0.53 -16.00 -2.65
CA GLY A 301 -0.58 -15.64 -3.55
C GLY A 301 -1.94 -16.25 -3.17
N SER A 302 -1.97 -17.31 -2.35
CA SER A 302 -3.20 -17.94 -1.85
C SER A 302 -3.68 -17.27 -0.54
N PRO A 303 -4.96 -16.88 -0.39
CA PRO A 303 -5.49 -16.40 0.88
C PRO A 303 -5.51 -17.43 2.01
N ARG A 304 -5.34 -18.72 1.70
CA ARG A 304 -5.28 -19.80 2.69
C ARG A 304 -3.88 -20.01 3.27
N HIS A 305 -2.84 -19.48 2.62
CA HIS A 305 -1.46 -19.61 3.06
C HIS A 305 -1.08 -18.42 3.95
N ASN A 306 -1.52 -18.43 5.22
CA ASN A 306 -1.21 -17.40 6.20
C ASN A 306 -0.26 -17.98 7.27
N THR A 307 1.04 -18.05 6.95
CA THR A 307 2.05 -18.71 7.79
C THR A 307 3.38 -17.94 7.78
N PRO A 308 4.25 -18.11 8.80
CA PRO A 308 5.51 -17.37 8.90
C PRO A 308 6.44 -17.51 7.68
N GLU A 309 6.39 -18.64 6.99
CA GLU A 309 7.23 -18.94 5.82
C GLU A 309 6.97 -17.99 4.64
N ASN A 310 5.84 -17.27 4.62
CA ASN A 310 5.56 -16.25 3.61
C ASN A 310 6.60 -15.11 3.58
N VAL A 311 7.17 -14.75 4.74
CA VAL A 311 8.15 -13.65 4.85
C VAL A 311 9.60 -14.10 4.82
N VAL A 312 9.84 -15.42 4.76
CA VAL A 312 11.17 -16.02 4.71
C VAL A 312 11.71 -15.95 3.27
N PRO A 313 12.94 -15.45 3.05
CA PRO A 313 13.58 -15.49 1.74
C PRO A 313 13.74 -16.91 1.21
N LEU A 314 13.58 -17.10 -0.10
CA LEU A 314 13.94 -18.36 -0.77
C LEU A 314 15.46 -18.61 -0.70
N ASP A 315 15.87 -19.85 -0.43
CA ASP A 315 17.28 -20.26 -0.49
C ASP A 315 17.80 -20.36 -1.94
N GLU A 316 19.12 -20.47 -2.14
CA GLU A 316 19.72 -20.52 -3.49
C GLU A 316 19.18 -21.64 -4.38
N ARG A 317 18.84 -22.80 -3.81
CA ARG A 317 18.28 -23.96 -4.55
C ARG A 317 16.84 -23.67 -4.97
N GLN A 318 16.06 -23.03 -4.09
CA GLN A 318 14.70 -22.57 -4.39
C GLN A 318 14.68 -21.39 -5.38
N LEU A 319 15.72 -20.55 -5.37
CA LEU A 319 15.91 -19.46 -6.32
C LEU A 319 16.30 -19.98 -7.71
N HIS A 320 17.06 -21.08 -7.79
CA HIS A 320 17.67 -21.68 -8.99
C HIS A 320 17.49 -23.22 -9.05
N PRO A 321 16.25 -23.74 -9.16
CA PRO A 321 15.98 -25.19 -9.02
C PRO A 321 16.66 -26.08 -10.08
N CYS A 322 17.04 -25.55 -11.24
CA CYS A 322 17.73 -26.30 -12.29
C CYS A 322 19.26 -26.41 -12.11
N ALA A 323 19.83 -25.94 -10.98
CA ALA A 323 21.28 -25.85 -10.80
C ALA A 323 21.96 -27.11 -10.22
N HIS A 324 21.20 -28.15 -9.83
CA HIS A 324 21.73 -29.32 -9.13
C HIS A 324 21.53 -30.69 -9.82
N GLU A 325 20.84 -30.77 -10.96
CA GLU A 325 20.69 -32.02 -11.73
C GLU A 325 21.92 -32.29 -12.63
N SER A 326 23.13 -32.33 -12.06
CA SER A 326 24.37 -32.65 -12.79
C SER A 326 25.53 -33.12 -11.89
N SER A 327 25.27 -34.04 -10.95
CA SER A 327 26.35 -34.71 -10.19
C SER A 327 26.15 -36.21 -9.94
N ASP A 328 25.39 -36.90 -10.79
CA ASP A 328 25.49 -38.37 -10.88
C ASP A 328 26.72 -38.73 -11.72
N SER A 329 27.77 -39.19 -11.04
CA SER A 329 28.97 -39.74 -11.69
C SER A 329 28.77 -41.23 -11.94
N PRO A 330 28.82 -41.73 -13.19
CA PRO A 330 28.68 -43.16 -13.47
C PRO A 330 29.97 -43.93 -13.15
N GLY A 331 30.16 -44.22 -11.85
CA GLY A 331 31.13 -45.19 -11.34
C GLY A 331 30.41 -46.18 -10.41
N GLU A 332 30.69 -47.49 -10.41
CA GLU A 332 31.71 -48.23 -11.16
C GLU A 332 31.16 -49.63 -11.47
N GLN A 333 31.23 -50.08 -12.73
CA GLN A 333 30.75 -51.43 -13.09
C GLN A 333 31.77 -52.47 -12.63
N GLY A 334 31.46 -53.16 -11.52
CA GLY A 334 32.34 -54.16 -10.91
C GLY A 334 32.72 -55.29 -11.87
N ALA A 335 33.93 -55.22 -12.42
CA ALA A 335 34.42 -56.17 -13.41
C ALA A 335 35.19 -57.32 -12.76
N ARG A 336 34.62 -58.54 -12.88
CA ARG A 336 35.26 -59.86 -12.67
C ARG A 336 35.63 -60.24 -11.22
N SER A 337 35.08 -61.38 -10.79
CA SER A 337 35.94 -62.57 -10.76
C SER A 337 35.17 -63.83 -11.18
N LEU A 338 35.77 -64.58 -12.11
CA LEU A 338 35.47 -65.98 -12.40
C LEU A 338 36.82 -66.64 -12.69
N PHE A 339 37.48 -67.13 -11.65
CA PHE A 339 38.49 -68.21 -11.65
C PHE A 339 38.68 -68.68 -10.19
#